data_AF-A0A920SCT4-F1
#
_entry.id   AF-A0A920SCT4-F1
#
_cell.length_a   1.000
_cell.length_b   1.000
_cell.length_c   1.000
_cell.angle_alpha   90.00
_cell.angle_beta   90.00
_cell.angle_gamma   90.00
#
_symmetry.space_group_name_H-M   'P 1'
#
loop_
_entity.id
_entity.type
_entity.pdbx_description
1 polymer ?
#
loop_
_entity_poly.entity_id
_entity_poly.type
_entity_poly.pdbx_seq_one_letter_code
_entity_poly.pdbx_strand_id
1 'polypeptide(L)'
;MGELLLQLSAYVNVCQVSLDENSAKEDMKSIVNKLLEVGIGTVIVTVGSMGCVVANARQIVKVIAPDIDTIDGNGAGSCFSAGFIYASLRGWNLEQCARFATAQASLKCSRAGYEVGSVEEGKRLASALTSEVETKIL
;
A
#
# COMPACT_ATOMS: atom_id res chain seq x y z
N MET A 1 19.07 -7.43 -4.03
CA MET A 1 18.58 -6.06 -3.77
C MET A 1 19.54 -5.09 -4.46
N GLY A 2 19.08 -4.06 -5.17
CA GLY A 2 19.96 -3.15 -5.92
C GLY A 2 20.79 -2.22 -5.03
N GLU A 3 21.99 -1.86 -5.47
CA GLU A 3 22.96 -1.03 -4.73
C GLU A 3 22.40 0.33 -4.27
N LEU A 4 21.60 0.98 -5.13
CA LEU A 4 20.95 2.25 -4.83
C LEU A 4 19.99 2.16 -3.63
N LEU A 5 19.26 1.06 -3.50
CA LEU A 5 18.29 0.90 -2.40
C LEU A 5 18.99 0.75 -1.05
N LEU A 6 20.18 0.14 -1.01
CA LEU A 6 21.01 0.07 0.19
C LEU A 6 21.58 1.43 0.59
N GLN A 7 21.96 2.25 -0.39
CA GLN A 7 22.47 3.60 -0.12
C GLN A 7 21.38 4.52 0.43
N LEU A 8 20.14 4.38 -0.06
CA LEU A 8 19.02 5.23 0.33
C LEU A 8 18.27 4.72 1.56
N SER A 9 18.39 3.44 1.94
CA SER A 9 17.57 2.85 3.02
C SER A 9 17.68 3.61 4.34
N ALA A 10 18.86 4.15 4.65
CA ALA A 10 19.10 4.96 5.85
C ALA A 10 18.28 6.27 5.91
N TYR A 11 17.78 6.75 4.76
CA TYR A 11 17.01 7.99 4.62
C TYR A 11 15.52 7.74 4.36
N VAL A 12 15.09 6.47 4.26
CA VAL A 12 13.74 6.10 3.84
C VAL A 12 12.92 5.63 5.04
N ASN A 13 11.92 6.44 5.42
CA ASN A 13 10.94 6.04 6.44
C ASN A 13 9.86 5.10 5.89
N VAL A 14 9.43 5.31 4.65
CA VAL A 14 8.38 4.52 3.97
C VAL A 14 8.87 4.17 2.56
N CYS A 15 8.88 2.88 2.23
CA CYS A 15 9.21 2.39 0.89
C CYS A 15 8.01 1.69 0.27
N GLN A 16 7.53 2.16 -0.88
CA GLN A 16 6.51 1.48 -1.68
C GLN A 16 7.15 0.73 -2.85
N VAL A 17 6.75 -0.52 -3.02
CA VAL A 17 7.11 -1.38 -4.15
C VAL A 17 5.83 -1.87 -4.79
N SER A 18 5.77 -1.81 -6.12
CA SER A 18 4.64 -2.33 -6.90
C SER A 18 5.10 -3.55 -7.69
N LEU A 19 4.30 -4.62 -7.68
CA LEU A 19 4.55 -5.82 -8.47
C LEU A 19 3.46 -5.96 -9.52
N ASP A 20 3.84 -6.50 -10.67
CA ASP A 20 2.88 -6.95 -11.68
C ASP A 20 2.22 -8.24 -11.20
N GLU A 21 0.94 -8.45 -11.51
CA GLU A 21 0.20 -9.66 -11.09
C GLU A 21 0.87 -10.95 -11.58
N ASN A 22 1.49 -10.92 -12.76
CA ASN A 22 2.26 -12.04 -13.33
C ASN A 22 3.61 -12.30 -12.62
N SER A 23 4.11 -11.30 -11.88
CA SER A 23 5.37 -11.34 -11.13
C SER A 23 5.17 -11.68 -9.65
N ALA A 24 3.93 -11.87 -9.19
CA ALA A 24 3.55 -12.24 -7.82
C ALA A 24 3.96 -13.69 -7.41
N LYS A 25 4.98 -14.25 -8.07
CA LYS A 25 5.61 -15.53 -7.70
C LYS A 25 6.32 -15.45 -6.35
N GLU A 26 6.77 -14.27 -5.94
CA GLU A 26 7.23 -14.03 -4.58
C GLU A 26 6.07 -13.56 -3.70
N ASP A 27 5.92 -14.20 -2.54
CA ASP A 27 4.97 -13.79 -1.51
C ASP A 27 5.24 -12.33 -1.08
N MET A 28 4.23 -11.47 -1.15
CA MET A 28 4.31 -10.08 -0.71
C MET A 28 4.88 -9.97 0.71
N LYS A 29 4.56 -10.92 1.60
CA LYS A 29 5.11 -10.97 2.96
C LYS A 29 6.63 -11.16 2.97
N SER A 30 7.17 -11.95 2.05
CA SER A 30 8.62 -12.16 1.91
C SER A 30 9.32 -10.87 1.50
N ILE A 31 8.76 -10.13 0.54
CA ILE A 31 9.34 -8.86 0.06
C ILE A 31 9.35 -7.81 1.16
N VAL A 32 8.23 -7.64 1.89
CA VAL A 32 8.23 -6.68 3.01
C VAL A 32 9.25 -7.04 4.08
N ASN A 33 9.41 -8.33 4.43
CA ASN A 33 10.39 -8.74 5.44
C ASN A 33 11.83 -8.46 4.99
N LYS A 34 12.20 -8.82 3.75
CA LYS A 34 13.53 -8.53 3.19
C LYS A 34 13.87 -7.03 3.22
N LEU A 35 12.88 -6.17 2.94
CA LEU A 35 13.09 -4.72 2.92
C LEU A 35 13.16 -4.10 4.33
N LEU A 36 12.41 -4.66 5.30
CA LEU A 36 12.54 -4.29 6.71
C LEU A 36 13.92 -4.66 7.27
N GLU A 37 14.47 -5.82 6.90
CA GLU A 37 15.81 -6.28 7.31
C GLU A 37 16.94 -5.33 6.87
N VAL A 38 16.71 -4.57 5.81
CA VAL A 38 17.64 -3.55 5.27
C VAL A 38 17.56 -2.21 6.05
N GLY A 39 16.67 -2.13 7.04
CA GLY A 39 16.55 -0.98 7.95
C GLY A 39 15.43 0.01 7.59
N ILE A 40 14.61 -0.29 6.58
CA ILE A 40 13.48 0.57 6.20
C ILE A 40 12.40 0.50 7.29
N GLY A 41 11.88 1.66 7.72
CA GLY A 41 10.93 1.71 8.84
C GLY A 41 9.55 1.11 8.53
N THR A 42 8.99 1.44 7.37
CA THR A 42 7.71 0.91 6.87
C THR A 42 7.83 0.54 5.41
N VAL A 43 7.37 -0.66 5.04
CA VAL A 43 7.39 -1.16 3.68
C VAL A 43 5.98 -1.45 3.22
N ILE A 44 5.67 -1.04 1.99
CA ILE A 44 4.39 -1.22 1.32
C ILE A 44 4.67 -2.01 0.05
N VAL A 45 3.96 -3.12 -0.14
CA VAL A 45 3.95 -3.88 -1.39
C VAL A 45 2.53 -3.87 -1.95
N THR A 46 2.35 -3.40 -3.18
CA THR A 46 1.05 -3.32 -3.86
C THR A 46 1.01 -4.27 -5.05
N VAL A 47 -0.10 -4.95 -5.27
CA VAL A 47 -0.30 -5.86 -6.41
C VAL A 47 -1.72 -5.68 -6.94
N GLY A 48 -1.89 -4.73 -7.88
CA GLY A 48 -3.13 -4.50 -8.64
C GLY A 48 -4.43 -4.86 -7.90
N SER A 49 -5.17 -5.80 -8.49
CA SER A 49 -6.45 -6.31 -7.97
C SER A 49 -6.33 -7.17 -6.70
N MET A 50 -5.12 -7.58 -6.30
CA MET A 50 -4.88 -8.34 -5.06
C MET A 50 -4.74 -7.44 -3.82
N GLY A 51 -4.61 -6.12 -4.01
CA GLY A 51 -4.49 -5.15 -2.92
C GLY A 51 -3.05 -4.92 -2.47
N CYS A 52 -2.80 -4.92 -1.16
CA CYS A 52 -1.48 -4.59 -0.62
C CYS A 52 -1.13 -5.34 0.66
N VAL A 53 0.18 -5.43 0.92
CA VAL A 53 0.75 -5.76 2.23
C VAL A 53 1.59 -4.58 2.71
N VAL A 54 1.33 -4.10 3.92
CA VAL A 54 2.08 -3.04 4.59
C VAL A 54 2.67 -3.58 5.87
N ALA A 55 3.95 -3.37 6.11
CA ALA A 55 4.62 -3.86 7.30
C ALA A 55 5.53 -2.80 7.92
N ASN A 56 5.66 -2.85 9.24
CA ASN A 56 6.70 -2.17 9.99
C ASN A 56 7.28 -3.12 11.05
N ALA A 57 8.11 -2.60 11.95
CA ALA A 57 8.72 -3.39 13.02
C ALA A 57 7.71 -4.07 13.98
N ARG A 58 6.46 -3.58 14.05
CA ARG A 58 5.45 -4.04 15.03
C ARG A 58 4.42 -4.97 14.44
N GLN A 59 4.09 -4.82 13.16
CA GLN A 59 2.96 -5.53 12.55
C GLN A 59 3.06 -5.61 11.03
N ILE A 60 2.31 -6.55 10.47
CA ILE A 60 2.03 -6.73 9.05
C ILE A 60 0.53 -6.59 8.86
N VAL A 61 0.11 -5.77 7.91
CA VAL A 61 -1.28 -5.58 7.51
C VAL A 61 -1.43 -6.00 6.06
N LYS A 62 -2.36 -6.91 5.78
CA LYS A 62 -2.80 -7.23 4.43
C LYS A 62 -4.17 -6.60 4.19
N VAL A 63 -4.35 -5.92 3.07
CA VAL A 63 -5.65 -5.35 2.65
C VAL A 63 -6.01 -5.95 1.32
N ILE A 64 -7.23 -6.48 1.22
CA ILE A 64 -7.77 -6.99 -0.04
C ILE A 64 -8.35 -5.81 -0.82
N ALA A 65 -7.98 -5.66 -2.09
CA ALA A 65 -8.59 -4.64 -2.93
C ALA A 65 -10.09 -4.96 -3.15
N PRO A 66 -10.94 -3.93 -3.24
CA PRO A 66 -12.33 -4.14 -3.64
C PRO A 66 -12.40 -4.61 -5.08
N ASP A 67 -13.44 -5.39 -5.40
CA ASP A 67 -13.82 -5.65 -6.78
C ASP A 67 -14.43 -4.39 -7.40
N ILE A 68 -13.87 -3.95 -8.52
CA ILE A 68 -14.26 -2.72 -9.21
C ILE A 68 -14.21 -2.92 -10.72
N ASP A 69 -15.04 -2.18 -11.44
CA ASP A 69 -14.89 -2.03 -12.88
C ASP A 69 -13.69 -1.12 -13.18
N THR A 70 -12.62 -1.70 -13.73
CA THR A 70 -11.36 -0.99 -13.97
C THR A 70 -11.44 -0.27 -15.31
N ILE A 71 -11.42 1.05 -15.28
CA ILE A 71 -11.46 1.93 -16.46
C ILE A 71 -10.04 2.38 -16.84
N ASP A 72 -9.25 2.85 -15.89
CA ASP A 72 -7.91 3.40 -16.13
C ASP A 72 -7.01 3.32 -14.88
N GLY A 73 -6.04 2.41 -14.90
CA GLY A 73 -5.07 2.21 -13.82
C GLY A 73 -3.96 3.27 -13.73
N ASN A 74 -3.88 4.21 -14.68
CA ASN A 74 -2.87 5.25 -14.65
C ASN A 74 -2.99 6.11 -13.38
N GLY A 75 -1.87 6.35 -12.70
CA GLY A 75 -1.84 7.13 -11.46
C GLY A 75 -2.37 6.42 -10.20
N ALA A 76 -2.81 5.15 -10.29
CA ALA A 76 -3.29 4.41 -9.12
C ALA A 76 -2.22 4.27 -8.03
N GLY A 77 -0.97 3.98 -8.42
CA GLY A 77 0.17 3.93 -7.50
C GLY A 77 0.44 5.26 -6.79
N SER A 78 0.33 6.38 -7.51
CA SER A 78 0.48 7.72 -6.94
C SER A 78 -0.67 8.07 -5.98
N CYS A 79 -1.90 7.68 -6.32
CA CYS A 79 -3.06 7.86 -5.43
C CYS A 79 -2.94 7.00 -4.17
N PHE A 80 -2.40 5.78 -4.29
CA PHE A 80 -2.06 4.95 -3.14
C PHE A 80 -1.05 5.66 -2.23
N SER A 81 0.09 6.10 -2.77
CA SER A 81 1.13 6.78 -1.98
C SER A 81 0.58 8.03 -1.30
N ALA A 82 -0.16 8.86 -2.03
CA ALA A 82 -0.77 10.08 -1.50
C ALA A 82 -1.80 9.77 -0.40
N GLY A 83 -2.63 8.74 -0.60
CA GLY A 83 -3.59 8.27 0.41
C GLY A 83 -2.88 7.79 1.68
N PHE A 84 -1.81 7.01 1.55
CA PHE A 84 -1.04 6.53 2.69
C PHE A 84 -0.38 7.68 3.46
N ILE A 85 0.25 8.63 2.76
CA ILE A 85 0.86 9.83 3.35
C ILE A 85 -0.20 10.65 4.07
N TYR A 86 -1.33 10.92 3.42
CA TYR A 86 -2.43 11.66 4.02
C TYR A 86 -2.89 11.00 5.33
N ALA A 87 -3.19 9.70 5.32
CA ALA A 87 -3.65 8.97 6.49
C ALA A 87 -2.60 8.96 7.62
N SER A 88 -1.33 8.78 7.26
CA SER A 88 -0.22 8.81 8.22
C SER A 88 -0.07 10.17 8.89
N LEU A 89 -0.15 11.28 8.12
CA LEU A 89 -0.11 12.64 8.66
C LEU A 89 -1.32 12.98 9.54
N ARG A 90 -2.44 12.26 9.38
CA ARG A 90 -3.62 12.35 10.26
C ARG A 90 -3.48 11.53 11.54
N GLY A 91 -2.36 10.84 11.75
CA GLY A 91 -2.11 10.00 12.92
C GLY A 91 -2.92 8.71 12.94
N TRP A 92 -3.39 8.25 11.79
CA TRP A 92 -4.12 6.98 11.70
C TRP A 92 -3.19 5.80 11.92
N ASN A 93 -3.74 4.68 12.40
CA ASN A 93 -2.97 3.46 12.59
C ASN A 93 -2.61 2.82 11.23
N LEU A 94 -1.67 1.87 11.23
CA LEU A 94 -1.14 1.29 9.99
C LEU A 94 -2.23 0.64 9.13
N GLU A 95 -3.20 -0.02 9.77
CA GLU A 95 -4.32 -0.66 9.08
C GLU A 95 -5.22 0.37 8.40
N GLN A 96 -5.58 1.44 9.11
CA GLN A 96 -6.35 2.55 8.58
C GLN A 96 -5.63 3.22 7.40
N CYS A 97 -4.32 3.42 7.51
CA CYS A 97 -3.51 3.96 6.42
C CYS A 97 -3.53 3.05 5.18
N ALA A 98 -3.32 1.75 5.36
CA ALA A 98 -3.34 0.78 4.26
C ALA A 98 -4.72 0.72 3.59
N ARG A 99 -5.80 0.62 4.37
CA ARG A 99 -7.18 0.57 3.83
C ARG A 99 -7.53 1.84 3.04
N PHE A 100 -7.17 3.01 3.56
CA PHE A 100 -7.45 4.27 2.88
C PHE A 100 -6.63 4.44 1.61
N ALA A 101 -5.35 4.05 1.63
CA ALA A 101 -4.50 4.07 0.45
C ALA A 101 -5.04 3.14 -0.66
N THR A 102 -5.42 1.90 -0.31
CA THR A 102 -6.04 0.94 -1.23
C THR A 102 -7.33 1.52 -1.81
N ALA A 103 -8.20 2.09 -0.97
CA ALA A 103 -9.44 2.69 -1.43
C ALA A 103 -9.23 3.83 -2.44
N GLN A 104 -8.26 4.73 -2.19
CA GLN A 104 -7.95 5.82 -3.11
C GLN A 104 -7.38 5.32 -4.45
N ALA A 105 -6.54 4.29 -4.42
CA ALA A 105 -6.02 3.67 -5.63
C ALA A 105 -7.15 3.02 -6.44
N SER A 106 -8.06 2.28 -5.78
CA SER A 106 -9.21 1.66 -6.42
C SER A 106 -10.18 2.66 -7.03
N LEU A 107 -10.47 3.76 -6.32
CA LEU A 107 -11.30 4.85 -6.87
C LEU A 107 -10.66 5.52 -8.08
N LYS A 108 -9.32 5.61 -8.12
CA LYS A 108 -8.62 6.10 -9.31
C LYS A 108 -8.79 5.14 -10.49
N CYS A 109 -8.66 3.84 -10.25
CA CYS A 109 -8.81 2.82 -11.29
C CYS A 109 -10.20 2.81 -11.94
N SER A 110 -11.26 3.21 -11.21
CA SER A 110 -12.62 3.27 -11.73
C SER A 110 -12.97 4.57 -12.46
N ARG A 111 -11.98 5.40 -12.80
CA ARG A 111 -12.18 6.71 -13.45
C ARG A 111 -11.11 6.98 -14.52
N ALA A 112 -11.52 7.58 -15.63
CA ALA A 112 -10.62 7.88 -16.74
C ALA A 112 -9.71 9.09 -16.47
N GLY A 113 -8.48 9.06 -16.99
CA GLY A 113 -7.58 10.20 -17.00
C GLY A 113 -7.06 10.54 -15.60
N TYR A 114 -7.09 11.82 -15.23
CA TYR A 114 -6.55 12.33 -13.95
C TYR A 114 -7.63 12.59 -12.89
N GLU A 115 -8.85 12.10 -13.10
CA GLU A 115 -9.90 12.22 -12.10
C GLU A 115 -9.58 11.37 -10.87
N VAL A 116 -9.75 11.94 -9.68
CA VAL A 116 -9.46 11.26 -8.39
C VAL A 116 -10.67 11.28 -7.48
N GLY A 117 -10.80 10.24 -6.65
CA GLY A 117 -11.82 10.17 -5.60
C GLY A 117 -11.61 11.25 -4.54
N SER A 118 -12.71 11.74 -3.98
CA SER A 118 -12.66 12.62 -2.81
C SER A 118 -12.17 11.88 -1.56
N VAL A 119 -11.77 12.64 -0.53
CA VAL A 119 -11.39 12.07 0.76
C VAL A 119 -12.56 11.33 1.40
N GLU A 120 -13.78 11.86 1.28
CA GLU A 120 -15.00 11.29 1.84
C GLU A 120 -15.38 9.96 1.16
N GLU A 121 -15.26 9.88 -0.17
CA GLU A 121 -15.44 8.64 -0.91
C GLU A 121 -14.39 7.60 -0.50
N GLY A 122 -13.12 8.01 -0.41
CA GLY A 122 -12.04 7.13 0.03
C GLY A 122 -12.27 6.58 1.43
N LYS A 123 -12.72 7.41 2.37
CA LYS A 123 -13.08 6.97 3.74
C LYS A 123 -14.24 5.98 3.72
N ARG A 124 -15.28 6.26 2.93
CA ARG A 124 -16.46 5.38 2.79
C ARG A 124 -16.03 4.00 2.29
N LEU A 125 -15.29 3.95 1.18
CA LEU A 125 -14.80 2.69 0.62
C LEU A 125 -13.84 1.98 1.56
N ALA A 126 -12.89 2.69 2.17
CA ALA A 126 -11.95 2.12 3.13
C ALA A 126 -12.65 1.39 4.30
N SER A 127 -13.77 1.93 4.77
CA SER A 127 -14.55 1.34 5.88
C SER A 127 -15.17 -0.02 5.52
N ALA A 128 -15.35 -0.31 4.23
CA ALA A 128 -15.87 -1.57 3.73
C ALA A 128 -14.78 -2.61 3.37
N LEU A 129 -13.50 -2.20 3.29
CA LEU A 129 -12.42 -3.12 2.90
C LEU A 129 -12.08 -4.14 4.00
N THR A 130 -11.81 -5.37 3.59
CA THR A 130 -11.30 -6.42 4.48
C THR A 130 -9.79 -6.29 4.65
N SER A 131 -9.33 -6.46 5.88
CA SER A 131 -7.92 -6.44 6.26
C SER A 131 -7.59 -7.52 7.28
N GLU A 132 -6.37 -8.04 7.20
CA GLU A 132 -5.79 -8.96 8.18
C GLU A 132 -4.60 -8.27 8.85
N VAL A 133 -4.55 -8.30 10.17
CA VAL A 133 -3.46 -7.70 10.96
C VAL A 133 -2.72 -8.80 11.73
N GLU A 134 -1.42 -8.90 11.50
CA GLU A 134 -0.52 -9.83 12.17
C GLU A 134 0.47 -9.02 13.00
N THR A 135 0.44 -9.18 14.33
CA THR A 135 1.37 -8.48 15.23
C THR A 135 2.67 -9.28 15.35
N LYS A 136 3.82 -8.61 15.24
CA LYS A 136 5.13 -9.20 15.49
C LYS A 136 5.39 -9.17 17.00
N ILE A 137 5.62 -10.35 17.60
CA ILE A 137 6.12 -10.45 18.98
C ILE A 137 7.63 -10.19 18.91
N LEU A 138 8.11 -9.22 19.69
CA LEU A 138 9.53 -8.87 19.83
C LEU A 138 10.29 -9.94 20.61
#